data_AF-A0A428QV90-F1
#
_entry.id   AF-A0A428QV90-F1
#
_cell.length_a   1.000
_cell.length_b   1.000
_cell.length_c   1.000
_cell.angle_alpha   90.00
_cell.angle_beta   90.00
_cell.angle_gamma   90.00
#
_symmetry.space_group_name_H-M   'P 1'
#
loop_
_entity.id
_entity.type
_entity.pdbx_description
1 polymer ?
#
loop_
_entity_poly.entity_id
_entity_poly.type
_entity_poly.pdbx_seq_one_letter_code
_entity_poly.pdbx_strand_id
1 'polypeptide(L)'
;MVESGIAKFHTQFAGVNKILALRSQQFTASGDSAWMEALFTYFDAISASINEREAQVHPGFGSISDVQLPVGAENLVGCDCELFKTISRLGRLNLLSQNRPVKSRSHGVSGRSPSPSYISPLGHAHKATFSMGMGVPGQQTGDMNLADHGYEGNTFGATLNGEGLISSTSSTTTYDDNRSLFWHEWKEARLALQSWQFDTSRVAASLPGSPTQGQLRDLESLSEAFRYAALLYTERLVSPSLPSGHQSIQSLVSQVIYYAANLETGSSAEKFLLWPLFVAGCECVNELQQDMVRSKCRDIMFRSGYMNNLAALEVLERLWAGEWTGEEPLSPGARAGGQRGPFNWTKCIGGPGVEVEWIMF
;
A
#
# COMPACT_ATOMS: atom_id res chain seq x y z
N MET A 1 -8.22 22.61 4.55
CA MET A 1 -7.49 21.41 4.04
C MET A 1 -8.43 20.22 3.75
N VAL A 2 -9.76 20.42 3.69
CA VAL A 2 -10.78 19.37 3.44
C VAL A 2 -11.74 19.80 2.30
N GLU A 3 -11.35 20.78 1.48
CA GLU A 3 -12.27 21.38 0.49
C GLU A 3 -12.17 20.76 -0.91
N SER A 4 -11.09 20.04 -1.22
CA SER A 4 -10.83 19.53 -2.58
C SER A 4 -10.97 18.01 -2.74
N GLY A 5 -11.13 17.24 -1.66
CA GLY A 5 -11.08 15.76 -1.73
C GLY A 5 -9.69 15.16 -1.98
N ILE A 6 -8.65 15.99 -1.93
CA ILE A 6 -7.25 15.62 -2.11
C ILE A 6 -6.43 16.23 -0.96
N ALA A 7 -5.50 15.47 -0.38
CA ALA A 7 -4.69 15.88 0.76
C ALA A 7 -3.20 15.55 0.56
N LYS A 8 -2.32 16.14 1.38
CA LYS A 8 -0.91 15.71 1.49
C LYS A 8 -0.79 14.71 2.66
N PHE A 9 -1.24 13.48 2.45
CA PHE A 9 -1.36 12.51 3.55
C PHE A 9 -0.01 12.09 4.14
N HIS A 10 1.07 12.10 3.38
CA HIS A 10 2.41 11.75 3.87
C HIS A 10 2.82 12.50 5.15
N THR A 11 2.65 13.83 5.19
CA THR A 11 2.97 14.63 6.37
C THR A 11 1.97 14.42 7.50
N GLN A 12 0.68 14.23 7.16
CA GLN A 12 -0.39 14.04 8.15
C GLN A 12 -0.26 12.70 8.87
N PHE A 13 -0.05 11.60 8.15
CA PHE A 13 0.13 10.26 8.75
C PHE A 13 1.46 10.12 9.48
N ALA A 14 2.52 10.83 9.05
CA ALA A 14 3.75 10.93 9.85
C ALA A 14 3.48 11.59 11.22
N GLY A 15 2.63 12.62 11.25
CA GLY A 15 2.14 13.24 12.49
C GLY A 15 1.34 12.26 13.36
N VAL A 16 0.38 11.54 12.78
CA VAL A 16 -0.43 10.52 13.46
C VAL A 16 0.46 9.44 14.07
N ASN A 17 1.37 8.85 13.27
CA ASN A 17 2.30 7.83 13.74
C ASN A 17 3.17 8.32 14.90
N LYS A 18 3.63 9.57 14.86
CA LYS A 18 4.40 10.17 15.96
C LYS A 18 3.57 10.30 17.24
N ILE A 19 2.31 10.71 17.12
CA ILE A 19 1.39 10.83 18.27
C ILE A 19 1.09 9.44 18.86
N LEU A 20 0.82 8.44 18.01
CA LEU A 20 0.59 7.06 18.44
C LEU A 20 1.81 6.49 19.14
N ALA A 21 3.01 6.68 18.58
CA ALA A 21 4.27 6.24 19.18
C ALA A 21 4.58 6.93 20.52
N LEU A 22 4.29 8.24 20.64
CA LEU A 22 4.43 8.95 21.92
C LEU A 22 3.45 8.43 22.97
N ARG A 23 2.22 8.13 22.56
CA ARG A 23 1.20 7.57 23.44
C ARG A 23 1.57 6.17 23.94
N SER A 24 2.06 5.30 23.06
CA SER A 24 2.49 3.95 23.43
C SER A 24 3.68 3.94 24.40
N GLN A 25 4.52 4.98 24.38
CA GLN A 25 5.64 5.15 25.30
C GLN A 25 5.24 5.73 26.65
N GLN A 26 4.22 6.59 26.70
CA GLN A 26 3.83 7.33 27.91
C GLN A 26 2.67 6.68 28.68
N PHE A 27 1.81 5.93 28.00
CA PHE A 27 0.67 5.25 28.59
C PHE A 27 0.76 3.76 28.24
N THR A 28 0.63 2.88 29.24
CA THR A 28 0.37 1.46 28.98
C THR A 28 -0.83 1.36 28.05
N ALA A 29 -0.77 0.47 27.04
CA ALA A 29 -1.77 0.32 26.00
C ALA A 29 -3.19 0.23 26.58
N SER A 30 -3.85 1.38 26.74
CA SER A 30 -5.24 1.44 27.17
C SER A 30 -6.09 1.13 25.95
N GLY A 31 -7.05 0.23 26.10
CA GLY A 31 -8.05 -0.11 25.06
C GLY A 31 -8.79 1.13 24.53
N ASP A 32 -8.77 2.25 25.27
CA ASP A 32 -9.35 3.54 24.87
C ASP A 32 -8.73 4.16 23.62
N SER A 33 -7.57 3.67 23.17
CA SER A 33 -6.83 4.18 21.99
C SER A 33 -6.89 3.30 20.76
N ALA A 34 -7.18 2.01 20.93
CA ALA A 34 -7.12 1.01 19.87
C ALA A 34 -8.13 1.28 18.75
N TRP A 35 -9.32 1.80 19.07
CA TRP A 35 -10.31 2.17 18.06
C TRP A 35 -9.85 3.30 17.15
N MET A 36 -9.11 4.29 17.68
CA MET A 36 -8.56 5.39 16.87
C MET A 36 -7.49 4.89 15.93
N GLU A 37 -6.59 4.03 16.42
CA GLU A 37 -5.55 3.41 15.59
C GLU A 37 -6.16 2.61 14.45
N ALA A 38 -7.17 1.80 14.73
CA ALA A 38 -7.84 1.00 13.74
C ALA A 38 -8.63 1.86 12.72
N LEU A 39 -9.26 2.96 13.15
CA LEU A 39 -9.92 3.92 12.26
C LEU A 39 -8.93 4.57 11.28
N PHE A 40 -7.79 5.07 11.78
CA PHE A 40 -6.76 5.65 10.91
C PHE A 40 -6.10 4.60 10.01
N THR A 41 -5.91 3.37 10.51
CA THR A 41 -5.43 2.24 9.70
C THR A 41 -6.39 1.97 8.55
N TYR A 42 -7.70 2.03 8.80
CA TYR A 42 -8.71 1.87 7.76
C TYR A 42 -8.62 2.96 6.69
N PHE A 43 -8.72 4.22 7.10
CA PHE A 43 -8.67 5.35 6.18
C PHE A 43 -7.41 5.38 5.35
N ASP A 44 -6.28 5.08 5.98
CA ASP A 44 -4.99 4.99 5.31
C ASP A 44 -4.95 3.82 4.32
N ALA A 45 -5.43 2.64 4.68
CA ALA A 45 -5.36 1.49 3.80
C ALA A 45 -6.27 1.62 2.56
N ILE A 46 -7.48 2.14 2.74
CA ILE A 46 -8.39 2.45 1.63
C ILE A 46 -7.77 3.48 0.70
N SER A 47 -7.23 4.58 1.24
CA SER A 47 -6.57 5.62 0.44
C SER A 47 -5.30 5.10 -0.23
N ALA A 48 -4.49 4.29 0.45
CA ALA A 48 -3.25 3.71 -0.07
C ALA A 48 -3.50 2.84 -1.31
N SER A 49 -4.63 2.13 -1.37
CA SER A 49 -5.01 1.30 -2.51
C SER A 49 -5.19 2.09 -3.82
N ILE A 50 -5.63 3.35 -3.74
CA ILE A 50 -5.80 4.21 -4.92
C ILE A 50 -4.53 5.00 -5.22
N ASN A 51 -3.78 5.39 -4.18
CA ASN A 51 -2.58 6.23 -4.28
C ASN A 51 -1.27 5.44 -4.51
N GLU A 52 -1.34 4.21 -5.03
CA GLU A 52 -0.18 3.37 -5.40
C GLU A 52 0.94 3.30 -4.34
N ARG A 53 0.56 3.09 -3.08
CA ARG A 53 1.49 2.93 -1.95
C ARG A 53 1.03 1.87 -0.97
N GLU A 54 1.93 1.46 -0.08
CA GLU A 54 1.53 0.70 1.11
C GLU A 54 0.85 1.62 2.12
N ALA A 55 -0.03 1.05 2.93
CA ALA A 55 -0.48 1.70 4.16
C ALA A 55 0.76 2.06 5.01
N GLN A 56 0.75 3.25 5.60
CA GLN A 56 1.80 3.82 6.43
C GLN A 56 1.45 3.71 7.92
N VAL A 57 0.16 3.76 8.27
CA VAL A 57 -0.35 3.54 9.62
C VAL A 57 -0.45 2.04 9.83
N HIS A 58 0.38 1.53 10.72
CA HIS A 58 0.36 0.13 11.14
C HIS A 58 0.01 0.13 12.62
N PRO A 59 -0.90 -0.77 13.08
CA PRO A 59 -1.09 -0.95 14.50
C PRO A 59 0.27 -1.28 15.13
N GLY A 60 0.63 -0.54 16.17
CA GLY A 60 1.89 -0.74 16.86
C GLY A 60 1.94 -2.16 17.41
N PHE A 61 2.95 -2.93 16.98
CA PHE A 61 3.22 -4.30 17.43
C PHE A 61 2.14 -5.35 17.11
N GLY A 62 2.54 -6.33 16.29
CA GLY A 62 2.01 -7.69 16.40
C GLY A 62 0.53 -7.83 16.08
N SER A 63 0.22 -7.73 14.79
CA SER A 63 -0.99 -8.30 14.21
C SER A 63 -2.31 -7.55 14.47
N ILE A 64 -2.90 -7.07 13.37
CA ILE A 64 -4.36 -6.87 13.26
C ILE A 64 -5.12 -8.17 13.65
N SER A 65 -4.43 -9.32 13.77
CA SER A 65 -5.03 -10.55 14.30
C SER A 65 -5.60 -10.43 15.71
N ASP A 66 -5.16 -9.49 16.55
CA ASP A 66 -5.58 -9.43 17.98
C ASP A 66 -6.15 -8.08 18.45
N VAL A 67 -6.11 -7.02 17.64
CA VAL A 67 -6.81 -5.78 17.99
C VAL A 67 -8.28 -5.94 17.63
N GLN A 68 -9.04 -6.55 18.54
CA GLN A 68 -10.49 -6.52 18.49
C GLN A 68 -10.90 -5.05 18.64
N LEU A 69 -11.30 -4.45 17.52
CA LEU A 69 -11.99 -3.16 17.50
C LEU A 69 -13.03 -3.16 18.64
N PRO A 70 -13.08 -2.11 19.48
CA PRO A 70 -14.15 -2.00 20.46
C PRO A 70 -15.50 -2.19 19.78
N VAL A 71 -16.38 -2.92 20.45
CA VAL A 71 -17.73 -3.23 19.98
C VAL A 71 -18.36 -1.96 19.40
N GLY A 72 -18.67 -1.99 18.10
CA GLY A 72 -19.33 -0.90 17.37
C GLY A 72 -18.40 0.00 16.58
N ALA A 73 -17.07 -0.13 16.69
CA ALA A 73 -16.12 0.72 15.97
C ALA A 73 -16.06 0.41 14.47
N GLU A 74 -16.45 -0.80 14.04
CA GLU A 74 -16.72 -1.12 12.63
C GLU A 74 -17.77 -0.20 11.99
N ASN A 75 -18.68 0.40 12.78
CA ASN A 75 -19.67 1.37 12.28
C ASN A 75 -19.06 2.75 11.99
N LEU A 76 -17.88 3.05 12.53
CA LEU A 76 -17.16 4.29 12.22
C LEU A 76 -16.46 4.21 10.86
N VAL A 77 -16.30 2.99 10.37
CA VAL A 77 -15.49 2.61 9.23
C VAL A 77 -16.36 2.16 8.05
N GLY A 78 -17.52 1.56 8.34
CA GLY A 78 -18.46 1.06 7.34
C GLY A 78 -18.03 -0.24 6.66
N CYS A 79 -17.09 -0.99 7.24
CA CYS A 79 -16.61 -2.24 6.69
C CYS A 79 -16.50 -3.30 7.80
N ASP A 80 -16.95 -4.51 7.52
CA ASP A 80 -16.72 -5.68 8.37
C ASP A 80 -15.21 -5.88 8.63
N CYS A 81 -14.88 -6.32 9.86
CA CYS A 81 -13.49 -6.40 10.30
C CYS A 81 -12.69 -7.50 9.57
N GLU A 82 -13.29 -8.65 9.25
CA GLU A 82 -12.62 -9.71 8.51
C GLU A 82 -12.43 -9.31 7.06
N LEU A 83 -13.42 -8.65 6.47
CA LEU A 83 -13.31 -8.09 5.13
C LEU A 83 -12.19 -7.03 5.06
N PHE A 84 -12.12 -6.15 6.06
CA PHE A 84 -11.10 -5.11 6.13
C PHE A 84 -9.68 -5.69 6.20
N LYS A 85 -9.45 -6.80 6.93
CA LYS A 85 -8.13 -7.47 6.98
C LYS A 85 -7.59 -7.84 5.61
N THR A 86 -8.48 -8.10 4.66
CA THR A 86 -8.11 -8.40 3.27
C THR A 86 -7.93 -7.11 2.47
N ILE A 87 -8.88 -6.18 2.58
CA ILE A 87 -8.83 -4.88 1.86
C ILE A 87 -7.57 -4.09 2.24
N SER A 88 -7.13 -4.17 3.49
CA SER A 88 -5.96 -3.43 3.97
C SER A 88 -4.65 -3.83 3.29
N ARG A 89 -4.63 -4.96 2.59
CA ARG A 89 -3.48 -5.49 1.86
C ARG A 89 -3.46 -5.10 0.38
N LEU A 90 -4.54 -4.50 -0.14
CA LEU A 90 -4.68 -4.21 -1.58
C LEU A 90 -3.61 -3.25 -2.09
N GLY A 91 -3.26 -2.20 -1.35
CA GLY A 91 -2.20 -1.26 -1.75
C GLY A 91 -0.82 -1.93 -1.87
N ARG A 92 -0.51 -2.86 -0.95
CA ARG A 92 0.70 -3.70 -1.02
C ARG A 92 0.67 -4.64 -2.21
N LEU A 93 -0.46 -5.32 -2.43
CA LEU A 93 -0.64 -6.20 -3.60
C LEU A 93 -0.48 -5.45 -4.93
N ASN A 94 -0.96 -4.21 -5.00
CA ASN A 94 -0.77 -3.37 -6.17
C ASN A 94 0.72 -3.11 -6.45
N LEU A 95 1.50 -2.73 -5.43
CA LEU A 95 2.95 -2.56 -5.58
C LEU A 95 3.66 -3.84 -6.03
N LEU A 96 3.32 -4.97 -5.41
CA LEU A 96 3.87 -6.28 -5.78
C LEU A 96 3.54 -6.64 -7.23
N SER A 97 2.32 -6.36 -7.71
CA SER A 97 1.93 -6.60 -9.10
C SER A 97 2.77 -5.82 -10.12
N GLN A 98 3.30 -4.67 -9.70
CA GLN A 98 4.17 -3.79 -10.48
C GLN A 98 5.67 -4.07 -10.23
N ASN A 99 6.02 -5.15 -9.54
CA ASN A 99 7.39 -5.48 -9.11
C ASN A 99 8.08 -4.36 -8.31
N ARG A 100 7.29 -3.53 -7.62
CA ARG A 100 7.81 -2.46 -6.76
C ARG A 100 8.20 -3.03 -5.40
N PRO A 101 9.26 -2.51 -4.77
CA PRO A 101 9.69 -2.97 -3.46
C PRO A 101 8.61 -2.69 -2.41
N VAL A 102 8.41 -3.65 -1.52
CA VAL A 102 7.49 -3.55 -0.38
C VAL A 102 8.22 -3.84 0.92
N LYS A 103 7.71 -3.32 2.03
CA LYS A 103 8.31 -3.55 3.36
C LYS A 103 8.24 -5.03 3.71
N SER A 104 9.33 -5.60 4.20
CA SER A 104 9.32 -6.98 4.68
C SER A 104 8.39 -7.08 5.89
N ARG A 105 7.42 -8.00 5.83
CA ARG A 105 6.59 -8.32 6.99
C ARG A 105 7.52 -9.05 7.95
N SER A 106 8.01 -8.35 8.98
CA SER A 106 8.73 -9.00 10.06
C SER A 106 7.77 -9.96 10.75
N HIS A 107 7.70 -11.20 10.27
CA HIS A 107 7.16 -12.30 11.03
C HIS A 107 8.01 -12.35 12.30
N GLY A 108 7.42 -11.96 13.42
CA GLY A 108 8.02 -12.08 14.74
C GLY A 108 8.17 -13.55 15.10
N VAL A 109 9.03 -14.29 14.40
CA VAL A 109 9.76 -15.36 15.04
C VAL A 109 10.82 -14.63 15.84
N SER A 110 10.57 -14.49 17.14
CA SER A 110 11.61 -14.21 18.11
C SER A 110 12.55 -15.42 18.17
N GLY A 111 13.27 -15.64 17.06
CA GLY A 111 14.42 -16.52 16.95
C GLY A 111 15.57 -15.72 17.52
N ARG A 112 15.68 -15.76 18.84
CA ARG A 112 16.82 -15.24 19.57
C ARG A 112 18.05 -16.05 19.15
N SER A 113 18.70 -15.65 18.08
CA SER A 113 20.07 -16.06 17.77
C SER A 113 20.99 -15.01 18.38
N PRO A 114 21.59 -15.24 19.56
CA PRO A 114 22.68 -14.40 20.00
C PRO A 114 23.86 -14.66 19.05
N SER A 115 24.26 -13.66 18.26
CA SER A 115 25.59 -13.67 17.66
C SER A 115 26.61 -13.74 18.80
N PRO A 116 27.46 -14.79 18.90
CA PRO A 116 28.60 -14.74 19.78
C PRO A 116 29.65 -13.89 19.07
N SER A 117 29.80 -12.64 19.50
CA SER A 117 31.01 -11.87 19.22
C SER A 117 32.18 -12.59 19.89
N TYR A 118 32.91 -13.38 19.11
CA TYR A 118 34.19 -13.96 19.52
C TYR A 118 35.19 -12.81 19.73
N ILE A 119 35.38 -12.42 20.98
CA ILE A 119 36.58 -11.72 21.42
C ILE A 119 37.58 -12.82 21.78
N SER A 120 38.60 -13.01 20.94
CA SER A 120 39.82 -13.72 21.36
C SER A 120 40.75 -12.75 22.09
N PRO A 121 41.43 -13.20 23.16
CA PRO A 121 42.12 -12.32 24.10
C PRO A 121 43.60 -12.12 23.74
N LEU A 122 44.23 -11.23 24.51
CA LEU A 122 45.66 -11.13 24.82
C LEU A 122 46.48 -10.09 24.03
N GLY A 123 46.86 -9.02 24.73
CA GLY A 123 47.85 -8.04 24.29
C GLY A 123 48.03 -6.98 25.38
N HIS A 124 49.20 -6.96 26.00
CA HIS A 124 49.49 -6.31 27.28
C HIS A 124 49.45 -4.78 27.29
N ALA A 125 49.17 -4.27 28.49
CA ALA A 125 49.24 -2.90 28.98
C ALA A 125 50.48 -2.10 28.51
N HIS A 126 50.29 -0.80 28.25
CA HIS A 126 51.23 0.23 28.72
C HIS A 126 50.51 1.57 28.93
N LYS A 127 50.67 2.12 30.14
CA LYS A 127 50.17 3.43 30.61
C LYS A 127 50.88 4.58 29.89
N ALA A 128 50.14 5.65 29.60
CA ALA A 128 50.69 6.96 29.26
C ALA A 128 50.79 7.84 30.51
N THR A 129 51.96 8.46 30.71
CA THR A 129 52.17 9.61 31.62
C THR A 129 53.01 10.66 30.88
N PHE A 130 52.59 11.92 31.01
CA PHE A 130 53.19 13.15 30.49
C PHE A 130 54.67 13.37 30.86
N SER A 131 55.47 13.95 29.95
CA SER A 131 56.37 15.10 30.21
C SER A 131 57.08 15.62 28.94
N MET A 132 57.46 16.90 29.00
CA MET A 132 58.14 17.79 28.05
C MET A 132 59.43 17.29 27.37
N GLY A 133 59.77 17.86 26.20
CA GLY A 133 61.18 18.04 25.80
C GLY A 133 61.47 18.28 24.30
N MET A 134 61.95 19.49 23.99
CA MET A 134 62.65 20.00 22.80
C MET A 134 63.47 19.02 21.91
N GLY A 135 63.56 19.33 20.60
CA GLY A 135 64.70 18.95 19.75
C GLY A 135 64.41 18.89 18.23
N VAL A 136 65.23 19.57 17.43
CA VAL A 136 65.14 19.79 15.96
C VAL A 136 66.09 18.80 15.20
N PRO A 137 66.40 18.90 13.88
CA PRO A 137 66.07 17.89 12.85
C PRO A 137 67.30 17.27 12.13
N GLY A 138 67.07 16.38 11.15
CA GLY A 138 68.06 15.98 10.14
C GLY A 138 67.55 14.83 9.27
N GLN A 139 67.37 15.04 7.94
CA GLN A 139 68.27 14.57 6.86
C GLN A 139 68.31 13.03 6.72
N GLN A 140 68.22 12.38 5.55
CA GLN A 140 68.78 12.72 4.24
C GLN A 140 68.33 11.65 3.20
N THR A 141 68.11 12.08 1.94
CA THR A 141 68.56 11.49 0.64
C THR A 141 68.46 9.98 0.37
N GLY A 142 67.81 9.55 -0.73
CA GLY A 142 68.44 9.31 -2.06
C GLY A 142 68.42 7.78 -2.31
N ASP A 143 68.40 7.15 -3.48
CA ASP A 143 68.53 7.45 -4.92
C ASP A 143 67.93 6.21 -5.65
N MET A 144 67.12 6.38 -6.69
CA MET A 144 67.41 6.18 -8.12
C MET A 144 67.74 4.77 -8.66
N ASN A 145 67.05 4.49 -9.79
CA ASN A 145 67.43 3.70 -10.97
C ASN A 145 67.38 2.17 -10.92
N LEU A 146 67.24 1.44 -12.03
CA LEU A 146 66.65 1.61 -13.37
C LEU A 146 66.96 0.27 -14.08
N ALA A 147 66.00 -0.31 -14.79
CA ALA A 147 66.11 -1.30 -15.89
C ALA A 147 66.82 -2.65 -15.62
N ASP A 148 66.23 -3.76 -16.11
CA ASP A 148 66.70 -4.42 -17.35
C ASP A 148 65.88 -5.70 -17.68
N HIS A 149 65.96 -6.10 -18.94
CA HIS A 149 65.18 -7.04 -19.75
C HIS A 149 65.24 -8.55 -19.40
N GLY A 150 64.28 -9.34 -19.92
CA GLY A 150 64.50 -10.76 -20.26
C GLY A 150 63.29 -11.72 -20.23
N TYR A 151 62.86 -12.16 -21.43
CA TYR A 151 62.12 -13.39 -21.83
C TYR A 151 62.52 -14.66 -21.03
N GLU A 152 61.80 -15.78 -20.86
CA GLU A 152 60.66 -16.49 -21.46
C GLU A 152 60.20 -17.54 -20.40
N GLY A 153 58.92 -17.91 -20.34
CA GLY A 153 58.50 -19.06 -19.53
C GLY A 153 56.99 -19.17 -19.31
N ASN A 154 56.31 -19.89 -20.21
CA ASN A 154 54.91 -20.32 -20.04
C ASN A 154 54.73 -21.11 -18.73
N THR A 155 53.86 -20.68 -17.81
CA THR A 155 53.15 -21.58 -16.88
C THR A 155 51.83 -20.94 -16.44
N PHE A 156 50.77 -21.74 -16.56
CA PHE A 156 49.36 -21.53 -16.24
C PHE A 156 49.06 -20.67 -14.99
N GLY A 157 48.07 -19.78 -15.11
CA GLY A 157 47.39 -19.16 -13.98
C GLY A 157 46.71 -17.84 -14.33
N ALA A 158 45.66 -17.86 -15.14
CA ALA A 158 44.81 -16.67 -15.34
C ALA A 158 44.10 -16.33 -14.02
N THR A 159 44.57 -15.29 -13.33
CA THR A 159 43.79 -14.58 -12.33
C THR A 159 42.64 -13.90 -13.06
N LEU A 160 41.45 -14.49 -12.98
CA LEU A 160 40.23 -13.84 -13.41
C LEU A 160 39.99 -12.64 -12.49
N ASN A 161 40.23 -11.44 -13.04
CA ASN A 161 39.59 -10.21 -12.59
C ASN A 161 38.07 -10.41 -12.70
N GLY A 162 37.45 -10.79 -11.58
CA GLY A 162 36.03 -11.09 -11.45
C GLY A 162 35.26 -9.98 -10.74
N GLU A 163 35.46 -8.72 -11.11
CA GLU A 163 34.61 -7.62 -10.67
C GLU A 163 33.79 -7.12 -11.88
N GLY A 164 32.59 -7.67 -12.07
CA GLY A 164 31.68 -7.22 -13.12
C GLY A 164 30.44 -8.09 -13.40
N LEU A 165 30.35 -9.32 -12.90
CA LEU A 165 29.30 -10.28 -13.28
C LEU A 165 28.27 -10.64 -12.18
N ILE A 166 28.37 -10.06 -10.98
CA ILE A 166 27.53 -10.41 -9.83
C ILE A 166 26.28 -9.52 -9.62
N SER A 167 26.10 -8.47 -10.43
CA SER A 167 24.92 -7.60 -10.31
C SER A 167 23.69 -8.11 -11.07
N SER A 168 23.88 -8.97 -12.08
CA SER A 168 22.78 -9.41 -12.97
C SER A 168 21.99 -10.58 -12.40
N THR A 169 22.62 -11.44 -11.59
CA THR A 169 22.01 -12.63 -11.00
C THR A 169 21.15 -12.29 -9.77
N SER A 170 21.51 -11.24 -9.04
CA SER A 170 20.78 -10.76 -7.85
C SER A 170 19.50 -10.00 -8.19
N SER A 171 19.44 -9.33 -9.34
CA SER A 171 18.20 -8.70 -9.84
C SER A 171 17.17 -9.71 -10.33
N THR A 172 17.60 -10.83 -10.93
CA THR A 172 16.68 -11.87 -11.40
C THR A 172 16.06 -12.65 -10.24
N THR A 173 16.84 -12.97 -9.20
CA THR A 173 16.32 -13.67 -8.01
C THR A 173 15.29 -12.82 -7.26
N THR A 174 15.57 -11.53 -7.07
CA THR A 174 14.64 -10.61 -6.38
C THR A 174 13.35 -10.37 -7.16
N TYR A 175 13.42 -10.34 -8.51
CA TYR A 175 12.24 -10.29 -9.35
C TYR A 175 11.37 -11.55 -9.23
N ASP A 176 11.99 -12.74 -9.30
CA ASP A 176 11.29 -14.01 -9.18
C ASP A 176 10.68 -14.21 -7.77
N ASP A 177 11.37 -13.74 -6.72
CA ASP A 177 10.86 -13.73 -5.35
C ASP A 177 9.64 -12.81 -5.20
N ASN A 178 9.71 -11.58 -5.71
CA ASN A 178 8.59 -10.63 -5.67
C ASN A 178 7.37 -11.16 -6.43
N ARG A 179 7.59 -11.79 -7.58
CA ARG A 179 6.52 -12.39 -8.39
C ARG A 179 5.88 -13.57 -7.68
N SER A 180 6.68 -14.42 -7.03
CA SER A 180 6.18 -15.55 -6.23
C SER A 180 5.38 -15.07 -5.02
N LEU A 181 5.87 -14.04 -4.33
CA LEU A 181 5.19 -13.40 -3.21
C LEU A 181 3.86 -12.75 -3.63
N PHE A 182 3.84 -12.05 -4.77
CA PHE A 182 2.62 -11.48 -5.35
C PHE A 182 1.55 -12.56 -5.52
N TRP A 183 1.86 -13.67 -6.21
CA TRP A 183 0.89 -14.73 -6.47
C TRP A 183 0.40 -15.40 -5.20
N HIS A 184 1.26 -15.55 -4.20
CA HIS A 184 0.89 -16.08 -2.90
C HIS A 184 -0.09 -15.16 -2.17
N GLU A 185 0.27 -13.89 -1.96
CA GLU A 185 -0.57 -12.91 -1.26
C GLU A 185 -1.89 -12.66 -2.03
N TRP A 186 -1.82 -12.61 -3.37
CA TRP A 186 -3.01 -12.45 -4.21
C TRP A 186 -3.98 -13.62 -4.06
N LYS A 187 -3.48 -14.86 -4.07
CA LYS A 187 -4.31 -16.05 -3.92
C LYS A 187 -4.96 -16.10 -2.54
N GLU A 188 -4.21 -15.76 -1.49
CA GLU A 188 -4.75 -15.66 -0.12
C GLU A 188 -5.89 -14.63 -0.06
N ALA A 189 -5.66 -13.42 -0.57
CA ALA A 189 -6.67 -12.37 -0.59
C ALA A 189 -7.90 -12.76 -1.42
N ARG A 190 -7.69 -13.35 -2.61
CA ARG A 190 -8.77 -13.77 -3.52
C ARG A 190 -9.64 -14.84 -2.87
N LEU A 191 -9.03 -15.86 -2.26
CA LEU A 191 -9.74 -16.90 -1.54
C LEU A 191 -10.53 -16.33 -0.36
N ALA A 192 -9.90 -15.46 0.45
CA ALA A 192 -10.56 -14.83 1.59
C ALA A 192 -11.81 -14.03 1.16
N LEU A 193 -11.74 -13.24 0.08
CA LEU A 193 -12.88 -12.49 -0.47
C LEU A 193 -13.99 -13.40 -1.02
N GLN A 194 -13.63 -14.54 -1.60
CA GLN A 194 -14.58 -15.51 -2.16
C GLN A 194 -15.27 -16.34 -1.06
N SER A 195 -14.56 -16.66 0.02
CA SER A 195 -15.09 -17.44 1.14
C SER A 195 -15.79 -16.59 2.20
N TRP A 196 -15.57 -15.27 2.21
CA TRP A 196 -16.21 -14.37 3.17
C TRP A 196 -17.72 -14.38 3.00
N GLN A 197 -18.44 -14.28 4.13
CA GLN A 197 -19.89 -14.17 4.20
C GLN A 197 -20.24 -13.15 5.28
N PHE A 198 -21.34 -12.42 5.07
CA PHE A 198 -21.84 -11.48 6.06
C PHE A 198 -22.45 -12.22 7.25
N ASP A 199 -21.92 -11.98 8.45
CA ASP A 199 -22.44 -12.53 9.70
C ASP A 199 -23.35 -11.51 10.38
N THR A 200 -24.64 -11.57 10.04
CA THR A 200 -25.67 -10.69 10.62
C THR A 200 -25.72 -10.77 12.15
N SER A 201 -25.45 -11.94 12.74
CA SER A 201 -25.53 -12.13 14.19
C SER A 201 -24.37 -11.45 14.90
N ARG A 202 -23.16 -11.58 14.36
CA ARG A 202 -21.97 -10.87 14.85
C ARG A 202 -22.14 -9.36 14.76
N VAL A 203 -22.59 -8.86 13.60
CA VAL A 203 -22.81 -7.41 13.39
C VAL A 203 -23.92 -6.88 14.30
N ALA A 204 -25.00 -7.65 14.50
CA ALA A 204 -26.06 -7.25 15.41
C ALA A 204 -25.59 -7.18 16.86
N ALA A 205 -24.73 -8.11 17.29
CA ALA A 205 -24.14 -8.11 18.63
C ALA A 205 -23.11 -6.98 18.82
N SER A 206 -22.55 -6.47 17.72
CA SER A 206 -21.51 -5.44 17.78
C SER A 206 -22.06 -4.01 17.77
N LEU A 207 -23.31 -3.83 17.32
CA LEU A 207 -24.00 -2.56 17.26
C LEU A 207 -24.50 -2.10 18.65
N PRO A 208 -24.39 -0.81 18.99
CA PRO A 208 -24.97 -0.28 20.22
C PRO A 208 -26.50 -0.29 20.14
N GLY A 209 -27.13 -0.95 21.12
CA GLY A 209 -28.59 -1.08 21.18
C GLY A 209 -29.12 -2.26 20.35
N SER A 210 -30.41 -2.24 20.02
CA SER A 210 -31.02 -3.23 19.12
C SER A 210 -31.07 -2.64 17.71
N PRO A 211 -30.20 -3.09 16.78
CA PRO A 211 -30.18 -2.55 15.43
C PRO A 211 -31.45 -2.93 14.67
N THR A 212 -31.93 -2.01 13.85
CA THR A 212 -33.10 -2.27 13.00
C THR A 212 -32.74 -3.25 11.88
N GLN A 213 -33.74 -3.97 11.35
CA GLN A 213 -33.52 -4.83 10.18
C GLN A 213 -33.02 -4.05 8.95
N GLY A 214 -33.50 -2.81 8.76
CA GLY A 214 -33.02 -1.93 7.69
C GLY A 214 -31.54 -1.59 7.84
N GLN A 215 -31.09 -1.28 9.06
CA GLN A 215 -29.68 -1.01 9.33
C GLN A 215 -28.79 -2.22 9.03
N LEU A 216 -29.22 -3.43 9.41
CA LEU A 216 -28.46 -4.66 9.13
C LEU A 216 -28.38 -4.93 7.62
N ARG A 217 -29.49 -4.77 6.88
CA ARG A 217 -29.53 -4.90 5.41
C ARG A 217 -28.60 -3.89 4.72
N ASP A 218 -28.56 -2.66 5.20
CA ASP A 218 -27.72 -1.61 4.61
C ASP A 218 -26.24 -1.87 4.87
N LEU A 219 -25.88 -2.36 6.07
CA LEU A 219 -24.52 -2.78 6.40
C LEU A 219 -24.08 -4.01 5.61
N GLU A 220 -24.98 -4.97 5.37
CA GLU A 220 -24.75 -6.11 4.50
C GLU A 220 -24.46 -5.64 3.07
N SER A 221 -25.34 -4.79 2.53
CA SER A 221 -25.18 -4.25 1.18
C SER A 221 -23.87 -3.44 1.04
N LEU A 222 -23.53 -2.64 2.05
CA LEU A 222 -22.26 -1.92 2.08
C LEU A 222 -21.06 -2.88 2.06
N SER A 223 -21.10 -3.91 2.91
CA SER A 223 -20.02 -4.90 3.01
C SER A 223 -19.86 -5.70 1.71
N GLU A 224 -20.95 -6.10 1.07
CA GLU A 224 -20.91 -6.75 -0.24
C GLU A 224 -20.37 -5.82 -1.33
N ALA A 225 -20.74 -4.53 -1.33
CA ALA A 225 -20.16 -3.56 -2.26
C ALA A 225 -18.63 -3.47 -2.12
N PHE A 226 -18.12 -3.42 -0.88
CA PHE A 226 -16.68 -3.48 -0.60
C PHE A 226 -16.04 -4.79 -1.07
N ARG A 227 -16.69 -5.94 -0.80
CA ARG A 227 -16.18 -7.25 -1.20
C ARG A 227 -16.06 -7.38 -2.70
N TYR A 228 -17.11 -7.03 -3.45
CA TYR A 228 -17.08 -7.08 -4.91
C TYR A 228 -16.13 -6.06 -5.53
N ALA A 229 -15.97 -4.87 -4.91
CA ALA A 229 -14.97 -3.90 -5.34
C ALA A 229 -13.53 -4.42 -5.11
N ALA A 230 -13.27 -5.09 -3.98
CA ALA A 230 -11.98 -5.75 -3.73
C ALA A 230 -11.74 -6.94 -4.68
N LEU A 231 -12.79 -7.68 -5.03
CA LEU A 231 -12.72 -8.70 -6.08
C LEU A 231 -12.40 -8.07 -7.45
N LEU A 232 -13.03 -6.95 -7.80
CA LEU A 232 -12.73 -6.22 -9.03
C LEU A 232 -11.28 -5.73 -9.04
N TYR A 233 -10.84 -5.16 -7.93
CA TYR A 233 -9.47 -4.67 -7.74
C TYR A 233 -8.44 -5.80 -7.96
N THR A 234 -8.64 -6.94 -7.29
CA THR A 234 -7.72 -8.09 -7.41
C THR A 234 -7.74 -8.74 -8.81
N GLU A 235 -8.86 -8.69 -9.52
CA GLU A 235 -8.94 -9.15 -10.92
C GLU A 235 -8.09 -8.28 -11.84
N ARG A 236 -8.13 -6.95 -11.64
CA ARG A 236 -7.33 -5.99 -12.40
C ARG A 236 -5.82 -6.16 -12.19
N LEU A 237 -5.39 -6.50 -10.97
CA LEU A 237 -3.97 -6.74 -10.69
C LEU A 237 -3.37 -7.89 -11.51
N VAL A 238 -4.15 -8.94 -11.81
CA VAL A 238 -3.68 -10.09 -12.58
C VAL A 238 -3.95 -9.96 -14.08
N SER A 239 -4.91 -9.11 -14.45
CA SER A 239 -5.33 -8.89 -15.84
C SER A 239 -5.39 -7.40 -16.19
N PRO A 240 -4.23 -6.69 -16.16
CA PRO A 240 -4.19 -5.24 -16.39
C PRO A 240 -4.51 -4.84 -17.83
N SER A 241 -4.26 -5.73 -18.79
CA SER A 241 -4.53 -5.50 -20.22
C SER A 241 -5.97 -5.79 -20.64
N LEU A 242 -6.78 -6.34 -19.74
CA LEU A 242 -8.14 -6.77 -20.04
C LEU A 242 -9.05 -5.53 -20.21
N PRO A 243 -9.82 -5.40 -21.30
CA PRO A 243 -10.70 -4.25 -21.49
C PRO A 243 -11.75 -4.14 -20.38
N SER A 244 -12.18 -2.92 -20.05
CA SER A 244 -13.29 -2.70 -19.10
C SER A 244 -14.56 -3.44 -19.51
N GLY A 245 -14.87 -3.50 -20.80
CA GLY A 245 -16.04 -4.23 -21.31
C GLY A 245 -15.98 -5.76 -21.21
N HIS A 246 -14.89 -6.36 -20.71
CA HIS A 246 -14.81 -7.81 -20.56
C HIS A 246 -15.79 -8.34 -19.51
N GLN A 247 -16.40 -9.50 -19.78
CA GLN A 247 -17.46 -10.07 -18.94
C GLN A 247 -17.03 -10.27 -17.48
N SER A 248 -15.81 -10.73 -17.21
CA SER A 248 -15.33 -10.93 -15.82
C SER A 248 -15.31 -9.63 -15.01
N ILE A 249 -14.96 -8.52 -15.65
CA ILE A 249 -14.94 -7.18 -15.06
C ILE A 249 -16.37 -6.67 -14.89
N GLN A 250 -17.17 -6.72 -15.95
CA GLN A 250 -18.54 -6.21 -15.95
C GLN A 250 -19.45 -6.97 -14.99
N SER A 251 -19.24 -8.28 -14.80
CA SER A 251 -19.94 -9.06 -13.77
C SER A 251 -19.66 -8.51 -12.37
N LEU A 252 -18.40 -8.18 -12.05
CA LEU A 252 -18.02 -7.62 -10.75
C LEU A 252 -18.52 -6.19 -10.58
N VAL A 253 -18.39 -5.34 -11.60
CA VAL A 253 -18.96 -3.97 -11.62
C VAL A 253 -20.45 -4.02 -11.33
N SER A 254 -21.19 -4.89 -12.02
CA SER A 254 -22.63 -5.02 -11.84
C SER A 254 -23.01 -5.39 -10.40
N GLN A 255 -22.24 -6.25 -9.74
CA GLN A 255 -22.46 -6.58 -8.33
C GLN A 255 -22.22 -5.37 -7.42
N VAL A 256 -21.12 -4.64 -7.60
CA VAL A 256 -20.86 -3.42 -6.80
C VAL A 256 -21.99 -2.41 -6.95
N ILE A 257 -22.40 -2.13 -8.19
CA ILE A 257 -23.48 -1.17 -8.48
C ILE A 257 -24.82 -1.65 -7.92
N TYR A 258 -25.14 -2.94 -8.03
CA TYR A 258 -26.34 -3.52 -7.45
C TYR A 258 -26.42 -3.27 -5.95
N TYR A 259 -25.38 -3.65 -5.19
CA TYR A 259 -25.38 -3.47 -3.75
C TYR A 259 -25.36 -1.99 -3.35
N ALA A 260 -24.58 -1.15 -4.03
CA ALA A 260 -24.56 0.30 -3.77
C ALA A 260 -25.92 0.96 -4.01
N ALA A 261 -26.66 0.51 -5.02
CA ALA A 261 -28.01 1.01 -5.33
C ALA A 261 -29.06 0.51 -4.33
N ASN A 262 -28.86 -0.67 -3.75
CA ASN A 262 -29.77 -1.28 -2.79
C ASN A 262 -29.70 -0.64 -1.39
N LEU A 263 -28.66 0.16 -1.09
CA LEU A 263 -28.63 0.97 0.13
C LEU A 263 -29.74 2.03 0.08
N GLU A 264 -30.51 2.08 1.18
CA GLU A 264 -31.57 3.05 1.37
C GLU A 264 -31.03 4.48 1.39
N THR A 265 -31.70 5.37 0.64
CA THR A 265 -31.30 6.78 0.56
C THR A 265 -31.43 7.45 1.92
N GLY A 266 -30.35 8.03 2.41
CA GLY A 266 -30.25 8.61 3.75
C GLY A 266 -29.78 7.64 4.83
N SER A 267 -29.44 6.39 4.46
CA SER A 267 -28.79 5.45 5.38
C SER A 267 -27.45 6.02 5.85
N SER A 268 -27.13 5.82 7.13
CA SER A 268 -25.85 6.23 7.71
C SER A 268 -24.65 5.50 7.10
N ALA A 269 -24.91 4.37 6.44
CA ALA A 269 -23.93 3.54 5.73
C ALA A 269 -23.49 4.15 4.38
N GLU A 270 -24.33 4.96 3.70
CA GLU A 270 -24.05 5.46 2.35
C GLU A 270 -22.75 6.27 2.26
N LYS A 271 -22.38 7.00 3.32
CA LYS A 271 -21.17 7.83 3.35
C LYS A 271 -19.86 7.06 3.14
N PHE A 272 -19.87 5.74 3.35
CA PHE A 272 -18.70 4.88 3.22
C PHE A 272 -18.55 4.27 1.80
N LEU A 273 -19.48 4.54 0.88
CA LEU A 273 -19.50 3.95 -0.46
C LEU A 273 -18.49 4.54 -1.46
N LEU A 274 -17.76 5.59 -1.09
CA LEU A 274 -16.89 6.29 -2.04
C LEU A 274 -15.87 5.37 -2.72
N TRP A 275 -15.13 4.57 -1.95
CA TRP A 275 -14.13 3.68 -2.51
C TRP A 275 -14.74 2.59 -3.42
N PRO A 276 -15.78 1.83 -3.02
CA PRO A 276 -16.44 0.88 -3.91
C PRO A 276 -16.96 1.52 -5.20
N LEU A 277 -17.63 2.68 -5.10
CA LEU A 277 -18.17 3.40 -6.25
C LEU A 277 -17.07 3.87 -7.19
N PHE A 278 -15.95 4.35 -6.66
CA PHE A 278 -14.84 4.79 -7.49
C PHE A 278 -14.16 3.63 -8.24
N VAL A 279 -13.88 2.52 -7.54
CA VAL A 279 -13.26 1.33 -8.15
C VAL A 279 -14.15 0.76 -9.25
N ALA A 280 -15.45 0.61 -9.02
CA ALA A 280 -16.39 0.15 -10.03
C ALA A 280 -16.63 1.19 -11.14
N GLY A 281 -16.70 2.48 -10.78
CA GLY A 281 -16.91 3.60 -11.70
C GLY A 281 -15.82 3.68 -12.77
N CYS A 282 -14.56 3.44 -12.41
CA CYS A 282 -13.43 3.41 -13.35
C CYS A 282 -13.53 2.29 -14.41
N GLU A 283 -14.45 1.34 -14.21
CA GLU A 283 -14.68 0.19 -15.06
C GLU A 283 -16.08 0.19 -15.69
N CYS A 284 -16.91 1.20 -15.43
CA CYS A 284 -18.23 1.34 -16.02
C CYS A 284 -18.12 1.70 -17.50
N VAL A 285 -18.74 0.89 -18.36
CA VAL A 285 -18.72 1.09 -19.83
C VAL A 285 -20.07 1.48 -20.41
N ASN A 286 -21.15 1.42 -19.62
CA ASN A 286 -22.49 1.81 -20.05
C ASN A 286 -23.00 3.02 -19.24
N GLU A 287 -23.77 3.87 -19.92
CA GLU A 287 -24.33 5.10 -19.35
C GLU A 287 -25.19 4.84 -18.11
N LEU A 288 -25.97 3.75 -18.08
CA LEU A 288 -26.83 3.44 -16.94
C LEU A 288 -26.04 3.28 -15.64
N GLN A 289 -24.96 2.49 -15.65
CA GLN A 289 -24.11 2.31 -14.47
C GLN A 289 -23.38 3.61 -14.12
N GLN A 290 -22.92 4.38 -15.11
CA GLN A 290 -22.30 5.68 -14.88
C GLN A 290 -23.27 6.66 -14.22
N ASP A 291 -24.53 6.72 -14.67
CA ASP A 291 -25.61 7.51 -14.07
C ASP A 291 -25.90 7.10 -12.63
N MET A 292 -25.90 5.80 -12.33
CA MET A 292 -26.08 5.30 -10.97
C MET A 292 -24.94 5.74 -10.04
N VAL A 293 -23.68 5.63 -10.49
CA VAL A 293 -22.50 6.11 -9.74
C VAL A 293 -22.59 7.63 -9.54
N ARG A 294 -22.90 8.37 -10.61
CA ARG A 294 -23.07 9.83 -10.61
C ARG A 294 -24.12 10.28 -9.61
N SER A 295 -25.30 9.65 -9.61
CA SER A 295 -26.36 9.94 -8.64
C SER A 295 -25.88 9.68 -7.22
N LYS A 296 -25.34 8.49 -6.95
CA LYS A 296 -24.89 8.12 -5.58
C LYS A 296 -23.79 9.04 -5.07
N CYS A 297 -22.77 9.38 -5.86
CA CYS A 297 -21.73 10.33 -5.45
C CYS A 297 -22.31 11.71 -5.12
N ARG A 298 -23.27 12.21 -5.92
CA ARG A 298 -23.94 13.50 -5.66
C ARG A 298 -24.80 13.45 -4.41
N ASP A 299 -25.56 12.38 -4.22
CA ASP A 299 -26.44 12.18 -3.06
C ASP A 299 -25.63 12.08 -1.76
N ILE A 300 -24.53 11.31 -1.77
CA ILE A 300 -23.61 11.21 -0.64
C ILE A 300 -23.02 12.57 -0.31
N MET A 301 -22.52 13.32 -1.29
CA MET A 301 -21.99 14.67 -1.06
C MET A 301 -23.07 15.60 -0.50
N PHE A 302 -24.26 15.61 -1.09
CA PHE A 302 -25.35 16.50 -0.67
C PHE A 302 -25.73 16.27 0.80
N ARG A 303 -25.70 15.02 1.27
CA ARG A 303 -26.08 14.65 2.64
C ARG A 303 -24.94 14.78 3.64
N SER A 304 -23.72 14.40 3.26
CA SER A 304 -22.56 14.36 4.17
C SER A 304 -21.74 15.65 4.16
N GLY A 305 -21.81 16.45 3.09
CA GLY A 305 -20.90 17.57 2.82
C GLY A 305 -19.49 17.15 2.39
N TYR A 306 -19.24 15.86 2.16
CA TYR A 306 -17.90 15.36 1.83
C TYR A 306 -17.56 15.57 0.35
N MET A 307 -16.74 16.59 0.08
CA MET A 307 -16.34 17.02 -1.27
C MET A 307 -15.50 15.99 -2.05
N ASN A 308 -14.90 15.01 -1.37
CA ASN A 308 -14.17 13.91 -2.01
C ASN A 308 -15.04 13.09 -2.97
N ASN A 309 -16.35 12.99 -2.72
CA ASN A 309 -17.27 12.34 -3.64
C ASN A 309 -17.37 13.07 -4.98
N LEU A 310 -17.39 14.40 -4.97
CA LEU A 310 -17.40 15.18 -6.22
C LEU A 310 -16.05 15.17 -6.92
N ALA A 311 -14.95 15.24 -6.16
CA ALA A 311 -13.61 15.16 -6.74
C ALA A 311 -13.38 13.81 -7.43
N ALA A 312 -13.80 12.71 -6.79
CA ALA A 312 -13.78 11.38 -7.38
C ALA A 312 -14.68 11.29 -8.62
N LEU A 313 -15.90 11.84 -8.54
CA LEU A 313 -16.82 11.89 -9.67
C LEU A 313 -16.23 12.66 -10.86
N GLU A 314 -15.56 13.79 -10.63
CA GLU A 314 -14.90 14.56 -11.70
C GLU A 314 -13.85 13.72 -12.44
N VAL A 315 -13.07 12.92 -11.71
CA VAL A 315 -12.12 11.97 -12.33
C VAL A 315 -12.86 10.92 -13.16
N LEU A 316 -13.96 10.39 -12.66
CA LEU A 316 -14.77 9.41 -13.39
C LEU A 316 -15.37 10.00 -14.68
N GLU A 317 -15.91 11.22 -14.63
CA GLU A 317 -16.50 11.89 -15.81
C GLU A 317 -15.48 12.06 -16.93
N ARG A 318 -14.26 12.52 -16.60
CA ARG A 318 -13.16 12.63 -17.57
C ARG A 318 -12.74 11.27 -18.13
N LEU A 319 -12.81 10.22 -17.31
CA LEU A 319 -12.45 8.85 -17.71
C LEU A 319 -13.48 8.31 -18.69
N TRP A 320 -14.77 8.52 -18.41
CA TRP A 320 -15.88 8.15 -19.28
C TRP A 320 -15.89 8.96 -20.58
N ALA A 321 -15.50 10.23 -20.54
CA ALA A 321 -15.34 11.07 -21.73
C ALA A 321 -14.14 10.67 -22.62
N GLY A 322 -13.29 9.76 -22.15
CA GLY A 322 -12.15 9.26 -22.91
C GLY A 322 -10.97 10.23 -23.01
N GLU A 323 -10.90 11.26 -22.15
CA GLU A 323 -9.84 12.29 -22.19
C GLU A 323 -8.42 11.71 -22.11
N TRP A 324 -8.27 10.52 -21.52
CA TRP A 324 -6.99 9.81 -21.35
C TRP A 324 -6.77 8.64 -22.31
N THR A 325 -7.57 8.56 -23.38
CA THR A 325 -7.37 7.59 -24.48
C THR A 325 -6.51 8.13 -25.62
N GLY A 326 -6.24 9.44 -25.64
CA GLY A 326 -5.33 10.07 -26.60
C GLY A 326 -3.90 9.60 -26.40
N GLU A 327 -3.33 8.94 -27.41
CA GLU A 327 -1.89 8.73 -27.52
C GLU A 327 -1.21 10.10 -27.69
N GLU A 328 -0.64 10.65 -26.60
CA GLU A 328 0.44 11.61 -26.74
C GLU A 328 1.55 10.95 -27.58
N PRO A 329 1.97 11.55 -28.72
CA PRO A 329 3.00 10.96 -29.55
C PRO A 329 4.25 10.78 -28.71
N LEU A 330 4.76 9.55 -28.64
CA LEU A 330 6.01 9.23 -27.94
C LEU A 330 7.09 10.21 -28.41
N SER A 331 7.48 11.13 -27.50
CA SER A 331 8.68 11.91 -27.70
C SER A 331 9.86 10.94 -27.85
N PRO A 332 10.66 11.00 -28.94
CA PRO A 332 11.77 10.09 -29.15
C PRO A 332 12.83 10.36 -28.08
N GLY A 333 12.84 9.58 -27.01
CA GLY A 333 13.75 9.77 -25.86
C GLY A 333 13.16 9.40 -24.50
N ALA A 334 11.83 9.25 -24.38
CA ALA A 334 11.24 8.69 -23.18
C ALA A 334 11.53 7.18 -23.14
N ARG A 335 12.32 6.75 -22.14
CA ARG A 335 12.57 5.32 -21.90
C ARG A 335 11.24 4.56 -21.89
N ALA A 336 11.12 3.55 -22.75
CA ALA A 336 9.99 2.63 -22.86
C ALA A 336 9.87 1.71 -21.62
N GLY A 337 9.78 2.30 -20.43
CA GLY A 337 9.78 1.62 -19.14
C GLY A 337 8.82 2.23 -18.11
N GLY A 338 7.95 3.17 -18.51
CA GLY A 338 6.81 3.56 -17.69
C GLY A 338 5.73 2.49 -17.80
N GLN A 339 5.88 1.38 -17.06
CA GLN A 339 4.79 0.41 -16.91
C GLN A 339 3.57 1.17 -16.40
N ARG A 340 2.57 1.35 -17.27
CA ARG A 340 1.25 1.88 -16.88
C ARG A 340 0.72 0.93 -15.81
N GLY A 341 0.33 1.48 -14.66
CA GLY A 341 -0.19 0.69 -13.55
C GLY A 341 -1.45 -0.11 -13.96
N PRO A 342 -1.86 -1.11 -13.16
CA PRO A 342 -2.90 -2.06 -13.53
C PRO A 342 -4.32 -1.47 -13.63
N PHE A 343 -4.49 -0.17 -13.35
CA PHE A 343 -5.78 0.48 -13.23
C PHE A 343 -5.92 1.69 -14.17
N ASN A 344 -7.13 1.90 -14.68
CA ASN A 344 -7.43 3.02 -15.58
C ASN A 344 -7.20 4.39 -14.93
N TRP A 345 -7.48 4.53 -13.63
CA TRP A 345 -7.31 5.79 -12.92
C TRP A 345 -5.84 6.20 -12.76
N THR A 346 -4.87 5.31 -12.96
CA THR A 346 -3.43 5.69 -12.92
C THR A 346 -3.05 6.70 -14.01
N LYS A 347 -3.88 6.84 -15.05
CA LYS A 347 -3.73 7.89 -16.07
C LYS A 347 -4.21 9.27 -15.59
N CYS A 348 -5.03 9.26 -14.55
CA CYS A 348 -5.85 10.39 -14.10
C CYS A 348 -5.38 10.91 -12.74
N ILE A 349 -4.84 10.01 -11.92
CA ILE A 349 -4.44 10.19 -10.54
C ILE A 349 -2.93 9.96 -10.46
N GLY A 350 -2.19 11.02 -10.14
CA GLY A 350 -0.75 10.96 -9.93
C GLY A 350 0.07 11.04 -11.22
N GLY A 351 1.03 11.95 -11.22
CA GLY A 351 2.13 12.02 -12.18
C GLY A 351 3.44 12.25 -11.41
N PRO A 352 4.62 12.08 -12.03
CA PRO A 352 5.89 12.33 -11.37
C PRO A 352 5.91 13.73 -10.74
N GLY A 353 6.02 13.82 -9.40
CA GLY A 353 6.10 15.09 -8.66
C GLY A 353 4.78 15.64 -8.10
N VAL A 354 3.65 14.94 -8.24
CA VAL A 354 2.37 15.35 -7.63
C VAL A 354 2.33 14.89 -6.16
N GLU A 355 2.55 15.81 -5.22
CA GLU A 355 2.53 15.55 -3.75
C GLU A 355 1.12 15.34 -3.17
N VAL A 356 0.10 15.12 -3.99
CA VAL A 356 -1.31 15.17 -3.58
C VAL A 356 -1.93 13.77 -3.70
N GLU A 357 -2.56 13.32 -2.62
CA GLU A 357 -3.11 11.99 -2.42
C GLU A 357 -4.64 12.07 -2.27
N TRP A 358 -5.35 11.14 -2.88
CA TRP A 358 -6.81 11.10 -2.91
C TRP A 358 -7.41 10.52 -1.63
N ILE A 359 -8.42 11.20 -1.10
CA ILE A 359 -9.15 10.79 0.10
C ILE A 359 -10.32 9.89 -0.32
N MET A 360 -10.25 8.61 -0.01
CA MET A 360 -11.20 7.61 -0.52
C MET A 360 -12.19 7.08 0.53
N PHE A 361 -12.31 7.75 1.68
CA PHE A 361 -13.13 7.33 2.81
C PHE A 361 -14.18 8.38 3.22
#